data_AF-A0A7C1AH37-F1
#
_entry.id   AF-A0A7C1AH37-F1
#
_cell.length_a   1.000
_cell.length_b   1.000
_cell.length_c   1.000
_cell.angle_alpha   90.00
_cell.angle_beta   90.00
_cell.angle_gamma   90.00
#
_symmetry.space_group_name_H-M   'P 1'
#
loop_
_entity.id
_entity.type
_entity.pdbx_description
1 polymer ?
#
loop_
_entity_poly.entity_id
_entity_poly.type
_entity_poly.pdbx_seq_one_letter_code
_entity_poly.pdbx_strand_id
1 'polypeptide(L)'
;MSSTISFFAYKTECILKAFTNISSLISIVLIIAIVFIGANEISASESKLYKGITINSSDDNGLSFSIDIDNPEENIFASPGQTERPIGIPVLIAIPSGSTPTITKAVASGAVTLNIENRKYIGGSSPVLAVVSGTSTMRWREIITVEIFPYYQGTYYSHIDIEIRFQGAAKISMDTYPAQEGKLFDRIFEYSVLNYEQAKNWPVAKSRPFT
;
A
#
# COMPACT_ATOMS: atom_id res chain seq x y z
N MET A 1 -20.75 73.00 -12.07
CA MET A 1 -20.60 71.79 -12.93
C MET A 1 -19.19 71.21 -12.72
N SER A 2 -18.94 70.44 -11.65
CA SER A 2 -17.64 69.74 -11.46
C SER A 2 -17.66 68.74 -10.29
N SER A 3 -18.70 67.91 -10.16
CA SER A 3 -18.76 66.94 -9.05
C SER A 3 -19.44 65.60 -9.37
N THR A 4 -20.03 65.44 -10.55
CA THR A 4 -20.73 64.20 -10.95
C THR A 4 -19.88 63.24 -11.80
N ILE A 5 -18.79 63.72 -12.41
CA ILE A 5 -17.94 62.90 -13.30
C ILE A 5 -16.91 62.06 -12.51
N SER A 6 -16.46 62.54 -11.35
CA SER A 6 -15.48 61.83 -10.50
C SER A 6 -16.04 60.59 -9.80
N PHE A 7 -17.35 60.54 -9.55
CA PHE A 7 -17.99 59.41 -8.85
C PHE A 7 -18.20 58.19 -9.76
N PHE A 8 -18.39 58.41 -11.06
CA PHE A 8 -18.56 57.32 -12.02
C PHE A 8 -17.23 56.60 -12.33
N ALA A 9 -16.13 57.35 -12.50
CA ALA A 9 -14.81 56.78 -12.78
C ALA A 9 -14.29 55.89 -11.63
N TYR A 10 -14.49 56.31 -10.38
CA TYR A 10 -14.06 55.56 -9.20
C TYR A 10 -14.82 54.24 -9.01
N LYS A 11 -16.11 54.22 -9.37
CA LYS A 11 -16.97 53.03 -9.24
C LYS A 11 -16.60 51.96 -10.28
N THR A 12 -16.23 52.38 -11.50
CA THR A 12 -15.79 51.46 -12.57
C THR A 12 -14.44 50.81 -12.28
N GLU A 13 -13.45 51.52 -11.71
CA GLU A 13 -12.16 50.91 -11.35
C GLU A 13 -12.27 49.89 -10.20
N CYS A 14 -13.17 50.14 -9.24
CA CYS A 14 -13.39 49.24 -8.12
C CYS A 14 -14.07 47.93 -8.57
N ILE A 15 -15.03 48.02 -9.51
CA ILE A 15 -15.69 46.86 -10.11
C ILE A 15 -14.68 46.05 -10.95
N LEU A 16 -13.85 46.70 -11.77
CA LEU A 16 -12.86 46.00 -12.61
C LEU A 16 -11.82 45.24 -11.77
N LYS A 17 -11.33 45.84 -10.67
CA LYS A 17 -10.44 45.18 -9.70
C LYS A 17 -11.10 44.01 -8.96
N ALA A 18 -12.39 44.12 -8.65
CA ALA A 18 -13.14 43.04 -8.02
C ALA A 18 -13.31 41.84 -8.99
N PHE A 19 -13.60 42.09 -10.26
CA PHE A 19 -13.73 41.04 -11.27
C PHE A 19 -12.41 40.30 -11.55
N THR A 20 -11.26 41.00 -11.58
CA THR A 20 -9.94 40.35 -11.75
C THR A 20 -9.52 39.48 -10.56
N ASN A 21 -9.93 39.85 -9.34
CA ASN A 21 -9.64 39.03 -8.15
C ASN A 21 -10.56 37.81 -8.07
N ILE A 22 -11.82 37.92 -8.50
CA ILE A 22 -12.75 36.79 -8.54
C ILE A 22 -12.31 35.77 -9.61
N SER A 23 -11.85 36.23 -10.78
CA SER A 23 -11.34 35.31 -11.80
C SER A 23 -10.09 34.54 -11.37
N SER A 24 -9.18 35.17 -10.61
CA SER A 24 -7.97 34.47 -10.12
C SER A 24 -8.30 33.46 -9.02
N LEU A 25 -9.27 33.78 -8.15
CA LEU A 25 -9.76 32.86 -7.11
C LEU A 25 -10.46 31.65 -7.73
N ILE A 26 -11.28 31.84 -8.77
CA ILE A 26 -11.93 30.74 -9.48
C ILE A 26 -10.89 29.82 -10.14
N SER A 27 -9.84 30.39 -10.76
CA SER A 27 -8.76 29.60 -11.35
C SER A 27 -7.96 28.80 -10.32
N ILE A 28 -7.67 29.37 -9.14
CA ILE A 28 -6.95 28.67 -8.07
C ILE A 28 -7.79 27.53 -7.49
N VAL A 29 -9.09 27.76 -7.25
CA VAL A 29 -10.01 26.72 -6.76
C VAL A 29 -10.17 25.59 -7.78
N LEU A 30 -10.20 25.90 -9.08
CA LEU A 30 -10.25 24.89 -10.14
C LEU A 30 -8.98 24.05 -10.20
N ILE A 31 -7.80 24.66 -10.04
CA ILE A 31 -6.51 23.94 -10.02
C ILE A 31 -6.42 23.04 -8.78
N ILE A 32 -6.85 23.52 -7.61
CA ILE A 32 -6.89 22.70 -6.39
C ILE A 32 -7.87 21.54 -6.55
N ALA A 33 -9.04 21.76 -7.16
CA ALA A 33 -10.00 20.71 -7.43
C ALA A 33 -9.45 19.66 -8.42
N ILE A 34 -8.73 20.09 -9.47
CA ILE A 34 -8.11 19.17 -10.44
C ILE A 34 -6.96 18.38 -9.81
N VAL A 35 -6.16 18.99 -8.92
CA VAL A 35 -5.11 18.29 -8.17
C VAL A 35 -5.70 17.29 -7.16
N PHE A 36 -6.85 17.59 -6.55
CA PHE A 36 -7.54 16.66 -5.64
C PHE A 36 -8.28 15.54 -6.38
N ILE A 37 -8.84 15.80 -7.57
CA ILE A 37 -9.51 14.78 -8.38
C ILE A 37 -8.47 13.86 -9.06
N GLY A 38 -7.29 14.37 -9.41
CA GLY A 38 -6.21 13.58 -10.00
C GLY A 38 -5.39 12.72 -9.04
N ALA A 39 -5.59 12.85 -7.72
CA ALA A 39 -4.80 12.15 -6.71
C ALA A 39 -5.45 10.85 -6.17
N ASN A 40 -6.72 10.58 -6.48
CA ASN A 40 -7.49 9.51 -5.80
C ASN A 40 -8.15 8.50 -6.74
N GLU A 41 -7.39 7.98 -7.70
CA GLU A 41 -7.69 6.65 -8.25
C GLU A 41 -6.51 5.70 -7.96
N ILE A 42 -6.17 5.57 -6.67
CA ILE A 42 -5.59 4.31 -6.20
C ILE A 42 -6.74 3.32 -6.26
N SER A 43 -6.91 2.68 -7.42
CA SER A 43 -7.76 1.51 -7.54
C SER A 43 -7.19 0.50 -6.56
N ALA A 44 -7.84 0.37 -5.40
CA ALA A 44 -7.59 -0.68 -4.43
C ALA A 44 -7.85 -2.02 -5.14
N SER A 45 -6.82 -2.55 -5.80
CA SER A 45 -6.86 -3.86 -6.39
C SER A 45 -6.74 -4.86 -5.24
N GLU A 46 -7.87 -5.41 -4.79
CA GLU A 46 -7.85 -6.58 -3.90
C GLU A 46 -6.96 -7.65 -4.52
N SER A 47 -5.94 -8.09 -3.79
CA SER A 47 -5.11 -9.21 -4.23
C SER A 47 -5.93 -10.50 -4.20
N LYS A 48 -5.92 -11.27 -5.29
CA LYS A 48 -6.73 -12.49 -5.42
C LYS A 48 -6.37 -13.60 -4.43
N LEU A 49 -5.13 -13.63 -3.92
CA LEU A 49 -4.73 -14.54 -2.84
C LEU A 49 -5.05 -13.96 -1.46
N TYR A 50 -4.89 -12.65 -1.29
CA TYR A 50 -5.05 -11.98 -0.01
C TYR A 50 -6.42 -11.33 0.12
N LYS A 51 -7.42 -12.15 0.48
CA LYS A 51 -8.76 -11.66 0.81
C LYS A 51 -8.70 -10.68 1.97
N GLY A 52 -9.46 -9.59 1.87
CA GLY A 52 -9.54 -8.56 2.92
C GLY A 52 -8.31 -7.66 3.00
N ILE A 53 -7.32 -7.79 2.10
CA ILE A 53 -6.19 -6.85 2.03
C ILE A 53 -6.46 -5.77 1.00
N THR A 54 -6.37 -4.51 1.44
CA THR A 54 -6.47 -3.33 0.60
C THR A 54 -5.13 -2.60 0.55
N ILE A 55 -4.59 -2.38 -0.65
CA ILE A 55 -3.39 -1.55 -0.84
C ILE A 55 -3.80 -0.08 -0.80
N ASN A 56 -3.27 0.65 0.19
CA ASN A 56 -3.50 2.09 0.37
C ASN A 56 -2.52 2.92 -0.47
N SER A 57 -1.28 2.45 -0.61
CA SER A 57 -0.26 3.07 -1.47
C SER A 57 0.83 2.08 -1.82
N SER A 58 1.41 2.16 -3.02
CA SER A 58 2.59 1.40 -3.40
C SER A 58 3.43 2.19 -4.39
N ASP A 59 4.68 2.47 -4.05
CA ASP A 59 5.64 3.17 -4.90
C ASP A 59 7.06 2.63 -4.68
N ASP A 60 8.05 3.30 -5.27
CA ASP A 60 9.46 2.90 -5.20
C ASP A 60 10.08 3.06 -3.80
N ASN A 61 9.42 3.81 -2.90
CA ASN A 61 9.88 4.12 -1.56
C ASN A 61 9.13 3.34 -0.48
N GLY A 62 7.98 2.73 -0.79
CA GLY A 62 7.23 1.97 0.20
C GLY A 62 5.91 1.39 -0.27
N LEU A 63 5.26 0.72 0.68
CA LEU A 63 3.96 0.08 0.55
C LEU A 63 3.17 0.31 1.83
N SER A 64 1.93 0.76 1.71
CA SER A 64 0.95 0.75 2.79
C SER A 64 -0.26 -0.09 2.40
N PHE A 65 -0.73 -0.90 3.33
CA PHE A 65 -1.94 -1.70 3.15
C PHE A 65 -2.67 -1.89 4.48
N SER A 66 -3.97 -2.13 4.39
CA SER A 66 -4.81 -2.53 5.50
C SER A 66 -5.32 -3.95 5.31
N ILE A 67 -5.67 -4.60 6.40
CA ILE A 67 -6.26 -5.94 6.43
C ILE A 67 -7.54 -5.86 7.25
N ASP A 68 -8.64 -6.27 6.65
CA ASP A 68 -9.91 -6.50 7.31
C ASP A 68 -10.14 -8.02 7.44
N ILE A 69 -10.34 -8.48 8.67
CA ILE A 69 -10.52 -9.88 9.03
C ILE A 69 -11.94 -10.08 9.57
N ASP A 70 -12.84 -10.42 8.67
CA ASP A 70 -14.26 -10.64 9.00
C ASP A 70 -14.49 -11.99 9.70
N ASN A 71 -13.76 -13.03 9.27
CA ASN A 71 -13.88 -14.38 9.81
C ASN A 71 -12.51 -14.92 10.23
N PRO A 72 -12.07 -14.67 11.48
CA PRO A 72 -10.72 -15.02 11.92
C PRO A 72 -10.43 -16.52 11.87
N GLU A 73 -11.47 -17.35 11.93
CA GLU A 73 -11.40 -18.81 11.91
C GLU A 73 -10.88 -19.34 10.56
N GLU A 74 -11.06 -18.60 9.46
CA GLU A 74 -10.50 -18.96 8.14
C GLU A 74 -8.97 -18.88 8.10
N ASN A 75 -8.38 -18.10 9.01
CA ASN A 75 -6.94 -17.91 9.10
C ASN A 75 -6.29 -18.86 10.13
N ILE A 76 -7.08 -19.68 10.83
CA ILE A 76 -6.61 -20.66 11.80
C ILE A 76 -6.40 -22.01 11.11
N PHE A 77 -5.22 -22.21 10.54
CA PHE A 77 -4.86 -23.47 9.89
C PHE A 77 -4.18 -24.42 10.88
N ALA A 78 -4.88 -25.50 11.25
CA ALA A 78 -4.27 -26.63 11.95
C ALA A 78 -3.68 -27.61 10.93
N SER A 79 -2.36 -27.59 10.74
CA SER A 79 -1.69 -28.69 10.04
C SER A 79 -1.75 -29.95 10.90
N PRO A 80 -2.14 -31.13 10.35
CA PRO A 80 -2.20 -32.38 11.12
C PRO A 80 -0.86 -32.65 11.83
N GLY A 81 -0.89 -32.74 13.16
CA GLY A 81 0.29 -33.05 13.99
C GLY A 81 1.15 -31.85 14.43
N GLN A 82 0.78 -30.60 14.11
CA GLN A 82 1.42 -29.41 14.69
C GLN A 82 0.59 -28.94 15.89
N THR A 83 1.19 -28.88 17.08
CA THR A 83 0.46 -28.48 18.29
C THR A 83 0.38 -26.98 18.49
N GLU A 84 1.38 -26.19 18.12
CA GLU A 84 1.35 -24.76 18.48
C GLU A 84 2.18 -23.90 17.49
N ARG A 85 1.52 -23.07 16.68
CA ARG A 85 2.15 -21.90 16.02
C ARG A 85 1.33 -20.63 16.28
N PRO A 86 1.98 -19.46 16.39
CA PRO A 86 1.26 -18.19 16.35
C PRO A 86 0.50 -18.08 15.02
N ILE A 87 -0.74 -17.58 15.07
CA ILE A 87 -1.53 -17.32 13.87
C ILE A 87 -0.84 -16.20 13.12
N GLY A 88 -0.17 -16.54 12.02
CA GLY A 88 0.52 -15.61 11.14
C GLY A 88 -0.13 -15.62 9.76
N ILE A 89 -0.45 -14.44 9.24
CA ILE A 89 -0.87 -14.24 7.85
C ILE A 89 0.39 -13.84 7.07
N PRO A 90 0.96 -14.71 6.23
CA PRO A 90 2.12 -14.37 5.43
C PRO A 90 1.71 -13.60 4.17
N VAL A 91 2.32 -12.44 3.95
CA VAL A 91 2.10 -11.60 2.78
C VAL A 91 3.40 -11.45 2.01
N LEU A 92 3.39 -11.81 0.74
CA LEU A 92 4.53 -11.67 -0.16
C LEU A 92 4.53 -10.29 -0.78
N ILE A 93 5.65 -9.59 -0.67
CA ILE A 93 5.82 -8.23 -1.14
C ILE A 93 7.09 -8.19 -1.98
N ALA A 94 7.00 -7.68 -3.20
CA ALA A 94 8.18 -7.37 -3.97
C ALA A 94 8.80 -6.06 -3.45
N ILE A 95 10.13 -5.99 -3.45
CA ILE A 95 10.88 -4.78 -3.09
C ILE A 95 11.82 -4.35 -4.23
N PRO A 96 12.17 -3.05 -4.34
CA PRO A 96 13.20 -2.60 -5.26
C PRO A 96 14.53 -3.30 -4.98
N SER A 97 15.28 -3.63 -6.03
CA SER A 97 16.52 -4.40 -5.85
C SER A 97 17.55 -3.65 -5.01
N GLY A 98 18.15 -4.37 -4.05
CA GLY A 98 19.12 -3.83 -3.10
C GLY A 98 18.52 -2.88 -2.06
N SER A 99 17.20 -2.78 -1.97
CA SER A 99 16.55 -2.03 -0.90
C SER A 99 16.44 -2.85 0.38
N THR A 100 16.43 -2.16 1.52
CA THR A 100 16.16 -2.74 2.83
C THR A 100 14.75 -2.34 3.25
N PRO A 101 13.82 -3.29 3.42
CA PRO A 101 12.48 -3.00 3.90
C PRO A 101 12.50 -2.71 5.40
N THR A 102 11.70 -1.75 5.85
CA THR A 102 11.50 -1.44 7.27
C THR A 102 10.03 -1.19 7.52
N ILE A 103 9.44 -1.94 8.47
CA ILE A 103 8.08 -1.68 8.95
C ILE A 103 8.14 -0.41 9.80
N THR A 104 7.43 0.62 9.36
CA THR A 104 7.41 1.95 10.01
C THR A 104 6.10 2.22 10.74
N LYS A 105 5.02 1.53 10.35
CA LYS A 105 3.74 1.52 11.05
C LYS A 105 3.21 0.08 11.07
N ALA A 106 2.74 -0.36 12.24
CA ALA A 106 1.92 -1.54 12.40
C ALA A 106 0.93 -1.24 13.54
N VAL A 107 -0.33 -1.00 13.19
CA VAL A 107 -1.37 -0.61 14.15
C VAL A 107 -2.56 -1.52 13.96
N ALA A 108 -3.14 -2.00 15.05
CA ALA A 108 -4.32 -2.83 15.02
C ALA A 108 -5.49 -2.13 15.71
N SER A 109 -6.69 -2.38 15.21
CA SER A 109 -7.94 -1.91 15.79
C SER A 109 -9.07 -2.91 15.59
N GLY A 110 -10.14 -2.74 16.36
CA GLY A 110 -11.22 -3.71 16.44
C GLY A 110 -10.80 -4.98 17.18
N ALA A 111 -11.77 -5.65 17.80
CA ALA A 111 -11.53 -6.85 18.59
C ALA A 111 -12.63 -7.86 18.29
N VAL A 112 -12.22 -9.07 17.92
CA VAL A 112 -13.10 -10.22 17.71
C VAL A 112 -12.81 -11.23 18.79
N THR A 113 -13.88 -11.75 19.41
CA THR A 113 -13.77 -12.87 20.33
C THR A 113 -13.79 -14.15 19.52
N LEU A 114 -12.70 -14.91 19.60
CA LEU A 114 -12.63 -16.23 18.97
C LEU A 114 -13.51 -17.23 19.69
N ASN A 115 -14.07 -18.18 18.95
CA ASN A 115 -14.81 -19.27 19.55
C ASN A 115 -13.90 -20.09 20.48
N ILE A 116 -14.39 -20.39 21.68
CA ILE A 116 -13.65 -21.09 22.73
C ILE A 116 -13.13 -22.45 22.23
N GLU A 117 -13.88 -23.12 21.35
CA GLU A 117 -13.49 -24.42 20.79
C GLU A 117 -12.24 -24.37 19.90
N ASN A 118 -11.97 -23.20 19.30
CA ASN A 118 -10.85 -22.99 18.37
C ASN A 118 -9.61 -22.41 19.05
N ARG A 119 -9.73 -21.92 20.29
CA ARG A 119 -8.59 -21.43 21.09
C ARG A 119 -7.49 -22.46 21.28
N LYS A 120 -7.83 -23.75 21.28
CA LYS A 120 -6.86 -24.85 21.42
C LYS A 120 -5.88 -24.99 20.24
N TYR A 121 -6.18 -24.35 19.10
CA TYR A 121 -5.32 -24.34 17.92
C TYR A 121 -4.45 -23.09 17.82
N ILE A 122 -4.62 -22.15 18.76
CA ILE A 122 -3.85 -20.91 18.79
C ILE A 122 -2.58 -21.17 19.58
N GLY A 123 -1.54 -21.59 18.87
CA GLY A 123 -0.28 -21.99 19.47
C GLY A 123 0.61 -20.87 20.00
N GLY A 124 0.20 -19.61 19.83
CA GLY A 124 1.03 -18.50 20.29
C GLY A 124 0.34 -17.16 20.14
N SER A 125 0.66 -16.25 21.05
CA SER A 125 0.35 -14.83 20.96
C SER A 125 1.62 -14.06 20.63
N SER A 126 1.56 -13.11 19.71
CA SER A 126 2.72 -12.25 19.41
C SER A 126 2.47 -10.83 19.93
N PRO A 127 3.41 -10.23 20.70
CA PRO A 127 3.34 -8.80 21.04
C PRO A 127 3.67 -7.90 19.84
N VAL A 128 4.21 -8.47 18.76
CA VAL A 128 4.57 -7.76 17.53
C VAL A 128 3.50 -8.06 16.48
N LEU A 129 2.91 -7.02 15.89
CA LEU A 129 1.84 -7.16 14.88
C LEU A 129 2.34 -7.59 13.51
N ALA A 130 3.56 -7.19 13.12
CA ALA A 130 4.13 -7.54 11.83
C ALA A 130 5.66 -7.61 11.87
N VAL A 131 6.24 -8.54 11.11
CA VAL A 131 7.69 -8.75 11.00
C VAL A 131 8.06 -9.16 9.58
N VAL A 132 9.20 -8.69 9.08
CA VAL A 132 9.82 -9.23 7.87
C VAL A 132 10.50 -10.55 8.23
N SER A 133 9.94 -11.69 7.81
CA SER A 133 10.41 -13.01 8.24
C SER A 133 11.42 -13.66 7.27
N GLY A 134 11.52 -13.17 6.04
CA GLY A 134 12.51 -13.65 5.09
C GLY A 134 12.57 -12.83 3.80
N THR A 135 13.70 -12.99 3.09
CA THR A 135 13.94 -12.43 1.77
C THR A 135 14.34 -13.56 0.83
N SER A 136 13.77 -13.56 -0.37
CA SER A 136 14.08 -14.51 -1.43
C SER A 136 14.15 -13.79 -2.77
N THR A 137 14.69 -14.47 -3.78
CA THR A 137 14.68 -13.99 -5.15
C THR A 137 13.86 -14.96 -6.00
N MET A 138 12.81 -14.45 -6.66
CA MET A 138 12.04 -15.21 -7.64
C MET A 138 12.15 -14.51 -8.99
N ARG A 139 12.74 -15.19 -9.97
CA ARG A 139 12.98 -14.64 -11.32
C ARG A 139 13.56 -13.23 -11.29
N TRP A 140 14.68 -13.07 -10.57
CA TRP A 140 15.42 -11.80 -10.48
C TRP A 140 14.70 -10.68 -9.73
N ARG A 141 13.52 -10.93 -9.18
CA ARG A 141 12.80 -10.01 -8.30
C ARG A 141 13.07 -10.37 -6.85
N GLU A 142 13.42 -9.37 -6.05
CA GLU A 142 13.55 -9.51 -4.61
C GLU A 142 12.14 -9.49 -4.00
N ILE A 143 11.81 -10.54 -3.26
CA ILE A 143 10.52 -10.74 -2.60
C ILE A 143 10.78 -10.98 -1.13
N ILE A 144 10.02 -10.31 -0.29
CA ILE A 144 10.01 -10.53 1.15
C ILE A 144 8.70 -11.15 1.58
N THR A 145 8.76 -11.86 2.71
CA THR A 145 7.57 -12.29 3.44
C THR A 145 7.40 -11.38 4.64
N VAL A 146 6.23 -10.76 4.75
CA VAL A 146 5.78 -10.08 5.97
C VAL A 146 4.80 -10.99 6.68
N GLU A 147 5.17 -11.45 7.87
CA GLU A 147 4.29 -12.21 8.74
C GLU A 147 3.51 -11.26 9.64
N ILE A 148 2.20 -11.42 9.66
CA ILE A 148 1.27 -10.53 10.37
C ILE A 148 0.57 -11.35 11.43
N PHE A 149 0.65 -10.90 12.68
CA PHE A 149 0.14 -11.63 13.84
C PHE A 149 -1.07 -10.90 14.43
N PRO A 150 -2.29 -11.24 13.98
CA PRO A 150 -3.52 -10.60 14.46
C PRO A 150 -3.93 -10.99 15.88
N TYR A 151 -3.22 -11.89 16.55
CA TYR A 151 -3.61 -12.41 17.86
C TYR A 151 -2.62 -12.07 18.98
N TYR A 152 -3.12 -11.40 20.02
CA TYR A 152 -2.38 -11.09 21.24
C TYR A 152 -3.25 -11.26 22.49
N GLN A 153 -2.77 -12.04 23.47
CA GLN A 153 -3.38 -12.20 24.80
C GLN A 153 -4.91 -12.41 24.79
N GLY A 154 -5.42 -13.29 23.93
CA GLY A 154 -6.86 -13.61 23.87
C GLY A 154 -7.69 -12.67 23.01
N THR A 155 -7.08 -11.63 22.45
CA THR A 155 -7.73 -10.69 21.51
C THR A 155 -7.25 -10.99 20.10
N TYR A 156 -8.20 -11.16 19.18
CA TYR A 156 -7.92 -11.19 17.75
C TYR A 156 -8.35 -9.85 17.14
N TYR A 157 -7.43 -9.16 16.48
CA TYR A 157 -7.71 -7.86 15.87
C TYR A 157 -8.38 -8.03 14.51
N SER A 158 -9.50 -7.33 14.29
CA SER A 158 -10.23 -7.39 13.01
C SER A 158 -9.65 -6.49 11.94
N HIS A 159 -8.91 -5.44 12.33
CA HIS A 159 -8.35 -4.48 11.39
C HIS A 159 -6.89 -4.20 11.70
N ILE A 160 -6.02 -4.25 10.68
CA ILE A 160 -4.58 -4.01 10.83
C ILE A 160 -4.08 -3.10 9.70
N ASP A 161 -3.45 -2.00 10.07
CA ASP A 161 -2.75 -1.08 9.18
C ASP A 161 -1.24 -1.33 9.20
N ILE A 162 -0.61 -1.45 8.04
CA ILE A 162 0.83 -1.63 7.89
C ILE A 162 1.41 -0.59 6.92
N GLU A 163 2.58 -0.03 7.27
CA GLU A 163 3.42 0.78 6.37
C GLU A 163 4.84 0.22 6.37
N ILE A 164 5.35 -0.06 5.17
CA ILE A 164 6.71 -0.54 4.92
C ILE A 164 7.41 0.49 4.05
N ARG A 165 8.63 0.88 4.44
CA ARG A 165 9.51 1.72 3.62
C ARG A 165 10.65 0.93 3.06
N PHE A 166 11.04 1.25 1.83
CA PHE A 166 12.18 0.68 1.13
C PHE A 166 13.33 1.68 1.19
N GLN A 167 14.41 1.33 1.88
CA GLN A 167 15.57 2.21 2.04
C GLN A 167 16.75 1.73 1.22
N GLY A 168 17.57 2.66 0.71
CA GLY A 168 18.87 2.31 0.12
C GLY A 168 18.80 1.56 -1.20
N ALA A 169 17.69 1.69 -1.96
CA ALA A 169 17.56 1.11 -3.30
C ALA A 169 18.85 1.36 -4.09
N ALA A 170 19.47 0.28 -4.56
CA ALA A 170 20.74 0.37 -5.25
C ALA A 170 20.56 1.28 -6.47
N LYS A 171 21.52 2.19 -6.69
CA LYS A 171 21.60 2.90 -7.97
C LYS A 171 21.68 1.85 -9.06
N ILE A 172 20.57 1.72 -9.76
CA ILE A 172 20.33 0.83 -10.88
C ILE A 172 21.58 0.85 -11.77
N SER A 173 22.31 -0.27 -11.85
CA SER A 173 23.45 -0.36 -12.76
C SER A 173 22.94 -0.33 -14.21
N MET A 174 23.79 0.09 -15.14
CA MET A 174 23.47 0.20 -16.57
C MET A 174 23.02 -1.13 -17.23
N ASP A 175 23.13 -2.27 -16.53
CA ASP A 175 22.71 -3.61 -16.96
C ASP A 175 21.39 -4.07 -16.32
N THR A 176 20.42 -3.16 -16.25
CA THR A 176 19.06 -3.46 -15.80
C THR A 176 18.09 -3.30 -16.95
N TYR A 177 17.19 -4.26 -17.07
CA TYR A 177 16.15 -4.28 -18.08
C TYR A 177 14.80 -4.39 -17.37
N PRO A 178 13.71 -3.90 -17.97
CA PRO A 178 12.38 -4.21 -17.48
C PRO A 178 12.21 -5.73 -17.46
N ALA A 179 11.81 -6.31 -16.32
CA ALA A 179 11.61 -7.75 -16.25
C ALA A 179 10.43 -8.13 -17.15
N GLN A 180 10.73 -8.79 -18.26
CA GLN A 180 9.72 -9.46 -19.07
C GLN A 180 9.46 -10.83 -18.47
N GLU A 181 8.52 -10.89 -17.54
CA GLU A 181 7.99 -12.16 -17.10
C GLU A 181 7.07 -12.68 -18.20
N GLY A 182 7.28 -13.90 -18.69
CA GLY A 182 6.33 -14.48 -19.63
C GLY A 182 4.94 -14.55 -19.00
N LYS A 183 3.86 -14.50 -19.81
CA LYS A 183 2.45 -14.43 -19.37
C LYS A 183 2.05 -15.37 -18.21
N LEU A 184 2.66 -16.55 -18.11
CA LEU A 184 2.41 -17.50 -17.01
C LEU A 184 2.91 -16.97 -15.66
N PHE A 185 4.12 -16.39 -15.65
CA PHE A 185 4.74 -15.87 -14.43
C PHE A 185 4.14 -14.54 -14.01
N ASP A 186 3.75 -13.67 -14.96
CA ASP A 186 2.92 -12.50 -14.68
C ASP A 186 1.70 -12.91 -13.84
N ARG A 187 0.95 -13.93 -14.29
CA ARG A 187 -0.25 -14.40 -13.58
C ARG A 187 0.06 -14.97 -12.19
N ILE A 188 1.18 -15.69 -12.04
CA ILE A 188 1.59 -16.22 -10.73
C ILE A 188 1.89 -15.06 -9.79
N PHE A 189 2.60 -14.04 -10.26
CA PHE A 189 2.95 -12.88 -9.44
C PHE A 189 1.74 -11.98 -9.14
N GLU A 190 0.88 -11.70 -10.12
CA GLU A 190 -0.40 -10.99 -9.92
C GLU A 190 -1.27 -11.67 -8.84
N TYR A 191 -1.21 -13.01 -8.78
CA TYR A 191 -1.96 -13.76 -7.78
C TYR A 191 -1.28 -13.75 -6.40
N SER A 192 0.05 -13.92 -6.36
CA SER A 192 0.78 -14.24 -5.12
C SER A 192 1.51 -13.09 -4.46
N VAL A 193 1.88 -12.04 -5.19
CA VAL A 193 2.65 -10.90 -4.68
C VAL A 193 1.74 -9.69 -4.58
N LEU A 194 1.59 -9.16 -3.37
CA LEU A 194 0.59 -8.14 -3.05
C LEU A 194 0.72 -6.90 -3.97
N ASN A 195 1.94 -6.38 -4.11
CA ASN A 195 2.20 -5.13 -4.84
C ASN A 195 2.73 -5.35 -6.27
N TYR A 196 2.43 -6.49 -6.90
CA TYR A 196 3.02 -6.83 -8.19
C TYR A 196 2.71 -5.82 -9.30
N GLU A 197 1.54 -5.20 -9.27
CA GLU A 197 1.15 -4.17 -10.25
C GLU A 197 2.12 -2.99 -10.31
N GLN A 198 2.66 -2.58 -9.16
CA GLN A 198 3.74 -1.59 -9.10
C GLN A 198 5.08 -2.24 -9.42
N ALA A 199 5.36 -3.38 -8.79
CA ALA A 199 6.67 -4.02 -8.87
C ALA A 199 7.06 -4.47 -10.27
N LYS A 200 6.09 -4.82 -11.14
CA LYS A 200 6.36 -5.26 -12.50
C LYS A 200 7.17 -4.25 -13.31
N ASN A 201 7.04 -2.96 -12.99
CA ASN A 201 7.73 -1.86 -13.63
C ASN A 201 9.15 -1.62 -13.09
N TRP A 202 9.52 -2.25 -11.97
CA TRP A 202 10.86 -2.09 -11.42
C TRP A 202 11.92 -2.82 -12.24
N PRO A 203 13.11 -2.21 -12.39
CA PRO A 203 14.23 -2.86 -13.02
C PRO A 203 14.65 -4.09 -12.24
N VAL A 204 14.97 -5.17 -12.95
CA VAL A 204 15.57 -6.35 -12.33
C VAL A 204 17.04 -6.47 -12.73
N ALA A 205 17.87 -6.83 -11.76
CA ALA A 205 19.25 -7.19 -12.04
C ALA A 205 19.25 -8.55 -12.75
N LYS A 206 19.64 -8.59 -14.03
CA LYS A 206 19.93 -9.78 -14.87
C LYS A 206 18.87 -10.29 -15.86
N SER A 207 17.81 -9.56 -16.20
CA SER A 207 16.98 -9.99 -17.35
C SER A 207 17.66 -9.58 -18.67
N ARG A 208 18.66 -10.34 -19.15
CA ARG A 208 19.02 -10.23 -20.57
C ARG A 208 17.78 -10.63 -21.39
N PRO A 209 17.36 -9.84 -22.40
CA PRO A 209 16.36 -10.32 -23.33
C PRO A 209 16.86 -11.63 -23.96
N PHE A 210 16.00 -12.62 -24.05
CA PHE A 210 16.29 -13.83 -24.82
C PHE A 210 16.46 -13.39 -26.28
N THR A 211 17.70 -13.29 -26.74
CA THR A 211 18.05 -13.09 -28.17
C THR A 211 17.86 -14.38 -28.94
#